data_AF-A0A7S2C4T1-F1
#
_entry.id   AF-A0A7S2C4T1-F1
#
_cell.length_a   1.000
_cell.length_b   1.000
_cell.length_c   1.000
_cell.angle_alpha   90.00
_cell.angle_beta   90.00
_cell.angle_gamma   90.00
#
_symmetry.space_group_name_H-M   'P 1'
#
loop_
_entity.id
_entity.type
_entity.pdbx_description
1 polymer ?
#
loop_
_entity_poly.entity_id
_entity_poly.type
_entity_poly.pdbx_seq_one_letter_code
_entity_poly.pdbx_strand_id
1 'polypeptide(L)'
;INLAFELGHSYRLWSVLSEIMEQRGASADDTEQDDETPPASPFDGLVASWDDERLAACLAFVREWNTNARRAGVAQALLSSILRSIPFERLKQLPGVASLVDGLLPYTERHFLRIDKLAEASFVIDYTLTEINELEGR
;
A
#
# COMPACT_ATOMS: atom_id res chain seq x y z
N ILE A 1 8.73 -1.88 -16.08
CA ILE A 1 7.32 -2.22 -15.73
C ILE A 1 6.69 -3.09 -16.83
N ASN A 2 6.66 -2.64 -18.09
CA ASN A 2 6.13 -3.43 -19.23
C ASN A 2 6.71 -4.86 -19.32
N LEU A 3 8.03 -5.02 -19.20
CA LEU A 3 8.70 -6.33 -19.26
C LEU A 3 8.39 -7.24 -18.04
N ALA A 4 8.00 -6.67 -16.90
CA ALA A 4 7.66 -7.46 -15.71
C ALA A 4 6.25 -8.08 -15.81
N PHE A 5 5.34 -7.39 -16.50
CA PHE A 5 4.02 -7.92 -16.86
C PHE A 5 4.12 -8.96 -17.97
N GLU A 6 4.97 -8.74 -18.99
CA GLU A 6 5.16 -9.69 -20.11
C GLU A 6 5.78 -11.04 -19.71
N LEU A 7 6.59 -11.07 -18.65
CA LEU A 7 7.31 -12.29 -18.21
C LEU A 7 6.67 -12.98 -16.99
N GLY A 8 5.56 -12.47 -16.45
CA GLY A 8 4.89 -13.05 -15.27
C GLY A 8 5.77 -13.06 -13.99
N HIS A 9 6.84 -12.27 -13.94
CA HIS A 9 7.76 -12.26 -12.81
C HIS A 9 7.28 -11.32 -11.69
N SER A 10 6.31 -11.79 -10.91
CA SER A 10 5.74 -11.16 -9.70
C SER A 10 6.82 -10.50 -8.82
N TYR A 11 7.98 -11.15 -8.63
CA TYR A 11 9.07 -10.62 -7.81
C TYR A 11 9.75 -9.35 -8.37
N ARG A 12 9.97 -9.26 -9.70
CA ARG A 12 10.64 -8.09 -10.31
C ARG A 12 9.74 -6.86 -10.30
N LEU A 13 8.43 -7.06 -10.43
CA LEU A 13 7.48 -5.96 -10.30
C LEU A 13 7.47 -5.46 -8.84
N TRP A 14 7.39 -6.39 -7.87
CA TRP A 14 7.47 -6.03 -6.46
C TRP A 14 8.76 -5.27 -6.11
N SER A 15 9.92 -5.71 -6.59
CA SER A 15 11.19 -5.04 -6.27
C SER A 15 11.24 -3.60 -6.77
N VAL A 16 10.80 -3.35 -8.01
CA VAL A 16 10.76 -1.99 -8.58
C VAL A 16 9.76 -1.11 -7.84
N LEU A 17 8.57 -1.63 -7.53
CA LEU A 17 7.55 -0.87 -6.81
C LEU A 17 7.97 -0.58 -5.35
N SER A 18 8.63 -1.54 -4.69
CA SER A 18 9.19 -1.37 -3.36
C SER A 18 10.28 -0.30 -3.35
N GLU A 19 11.18 -0.32 -4.33
CA GLU A 19 12.24 0.68 -4.48
C GLU A 19 11.66 2.09 -4.69
N ILE A 20 10.62 2.24 -5.51
CA ILE A 20 9.90 3.51 -5.70
C ILE A 20 9.29 4.02 -4.39
N MET A 21 8.71 3.13 -3.57
CA MET A 21 8.14 3.52 -2.27
C MET A 21 9.22 3.96 -1.29
N GLU A 22 10.36 3.27 -1.24
CA GLU A 22 11.47 3.59 -0.34
C GLU A 22 12.11 4.94 -0.70
N GLN A 23 12.31 5.22 -2.00
CA GLN A 23 12.81 6.51 -2.47
C GLN A 23 11.87 7.68 -2.15
N ARG A 24 10.55 7.47 -2.19
CA ARG A 24 9.57 8.51 -1.85
C ARG A 24 9.43 8.71 -0.34
N GLY A 25 9.48 7.65 0.46
CA GLY A 25 9.46 7.74 1.92
C GLY A 25 10.60 8.60 2.47
N ALA A 26 11.77 8.56 1.84
CA ALA A 26 12.91 9.43 2.17
C ALA A 26 12.72 10.91 1.79
N SER A 27 11.71 11.24 0.98
CA SER A 27 11.44 12.60 0.48
C SER A 27 10.22 13.26 1.13
N ALA A 28 9.49 12.54 2.00
CA ALA A 28 8.19 12.96 2.54
C ALA A 28 8.28 13.70 3.89
N ASP A 29 9.48 14.08 4.33
CA ASP A 29 9.73 14.70 5.66
C ASP A 29 9.29 16.18 5.76
N ASP A 30 8.72 16.77 4.69
CA ASP A 30 8.48 18.22 4.58
C ASP A 30 7.09 18.61 4.04
N THR A 31 6.03 17.82 4.26
CA THR A 31 4.68 18.26 3.85
C THR A 31 3.66 18.05 4.95
N GLU A 32 3.26 19.15 5.60
CA GLU A 32 2.01 19.28 6.34
C GLU A 32 0.86 18.85 5.41
N GLN A 33 0.39 17.61 5.54
CA GLN A 33 -0.76 17.08 4.81
C GLN A 33 -2.01 17.30 5.64
N ASP A 34 -3.00 17.99 5.06
CA ASP A 34 -4.36 18.05 5.59
C ASP A 34 -4.92 16.63 5.77
N ASP A 35 -5.39 16.33 6.99
CA ASP A 35 -5.79 15.00 7.51
C ASP A 35 -6.89 14.29 6.68
N GLU A 36 -7.56 15.01 5.77
CA GLU A 36 -8.72 14.49 5.02
C GLU A 36 -8.34 13.77 3.71
N THR A 37 -7.13 13.95 3.16
CA THR A 37 -6.75 13.34 1.88
C THR A 37 -5.74 12.21 2.07
N PRO A 38 -6.09 10.95 1.74
CA PRO A 38 -5.14 9.85 1.87
C PRO A 38 -3.92 10.11 0.97
N PRO A 39 -2.70 9.85 1.45
CA PRO A 39 -1.47 10.28 0.78
C PRO A 39 -1.44 9.83 -0.68
N ALA A 40 -1.05 10.75 -1.56
CA ALA A 40 -0.92 10.47 -2.99
C ALA A 40 -0.04 9.23 -3.19
N SER A 41 -0.57 8.19 -3.85
CA SER A 41 0.24 6.99 -4.08
C SER A 41 1.17 7.27 -5.26
N PRO A 42 2.43 6.79 -5.22
CA PRO A 42 3.36 6.99 -6.34
C PRO A 42 2.88 6.30 -7.63
N PHE A 43 1.84 5.48 -7.53
CA PHE A 43 1.35 4.65 -8.62
C PHE A 43 0.16 5.27 -9.36
N ASP A 44 -0.42 6.38 -8.92
CA ASP A 44 -1.70 6.90 -9.47
C ASP A 44 -1.61 7.20 -10.97
N GLY A 45 -0.55 7.89 -11.40
CA GLY A 45 -0.30 8.14 -12.83
C GLY A 45 0.03 6.89 -13.64
N LEU A 46 0.63 5.87 -13.02
CA LEU A 46 0.96 4.60 -13.66
C LEU A 46 -0.30 3.77 -13.89
N VAL A 47 -1.11 3.63 -12.85
CA VAL A 47 -2.34 2.81 -12.85
C VAL A 47 -3.38 3.38 -13.81
N ALA A 48 -3.50 4.70 -13.91
CA ALA A 48 -4.42 5.35 -14.85
C ALA A 48 -4.16 4.97 -16.32
N SER A 49 -2.92 4.63 -16.67
CA SER A 49 -2.51 4.28 -18.05
C SER A 49 -2.67 2.80 -18.41
N TRP A 50 -3.08 1.94 -17.47
CA TRP A 50 -3.16 0.49 -17.72
C TRP A 50 -4.45 0.07 -18.41
N ASP A 51 -4.34 -0.94 -19.27
CA ASP A 51 -5.46 -1.67 -19.87
C ASP A 51 -6.07 -2.68 -18.88
N ASP A 52 -7.19 -3.27 -19.26
CA ASP A 52 -7.96 -4.18 -18.40
C ASP A 52 -7.22 -5.49 -18.11
N GLU A 53 -6.46 -6.00 -19.07
CA GLU A 53 -5.64 -7.21 -18.91
C GLU A 53 -4.53 -7.00 -17.86
N ARG A 54 -3.82 -5.87 -17.93
CA ARG A 54 -2.79 -5.50 -16.94
C ARG A 54 -3.39 -5.24 -15.57
N LEU A 55 -4.55 -4.59 -15.50
CA LEU A 55 -5.26 -4.37 -14.23
C LEU A 55 -5.64 -5.70 -13.58
N ALA A 56 -6.20 -6.65 -14.34
CA ALA A 56 -6.55 -7.97 -13.85
C ALA A 56 -5.32 -8.75 -13.36
N ALA A 57 -4.23 -8.75 -14.13
CA ALA A 57 -2.96 -9.38 -13.74
C ALA A 57 -2.38 -8.74 -12.47
N CYS A 58 -2.45 -7.40 -12.38
CA CYS A 58 -1.97 -6.66 -11.22
C CYS A 58 -2.76 -7.04 -9.96
N LEU A 59 -4.09 -7.09 -10.02
CA LEU A 59 -4.92 -7.49 -8.89
C LEU A 59 -4.62 -8.92 -8.42
N ALA A 60 -4.28 -9.83 -9.35
CA ALA A 60 -3.84 -11.18 -8.99
C ALA A 60 -2.51 -11.17 -8.21
N PHE A 61 -1.54 -10.33 -8.60
CA PHE A 61 -0.29 -10.15 -7.86
C PHE A 61 -0.51 -9.45 -6.51
N VAL A 62 -1.39 -8.45 -6.45
CA VAL A 62 -1.76 -7.78 -5.19
C VAL A 62 -2.32 -8.79 -4.19
N ARG A 63 -3.18 -9.71 -4.63
CA ARG A 63 -3.68 -10.81 -3.79
C ARG A 63 -2.54 -11.69 -3.28
N GLU A 64 -1.61 -12.09 -4.14
CA GLU A 64 -0.45 -12.89 -3.75
C GLU A 64 0.39 -12.17 -2.69
N TRP A 65 0.72 -10.89 -2.92
CA TRP A 65 1.57 -10.10 -2.02
C TRP A 65 0.89 -9.73 -0.71
N ASN A 66 -0.43 -9.58 -0.69
CA ASN A 66 -1.17 -9.25 0.54
C ASN A 66 -1.08 -10.35 1.61
N THR A 67 -0.86 -11.61 1.20
CA THR A 67 -0.68 -12.71 2.14
C THR A 67 0.62 -12.62 2.94
N ASN A 68 1.63 -11.88 2.45
CA ASN A 68 2.94 -11.75 3.07
C ASN A 68 3.13 -10.36 3.69
N ALA A 69 3.29 -10.33 5.01
CA ALA A 69 3.49 -9.11 5.79
C ALA A 69 4.62 -8.17 5.28
N ARG A 70 5.68 -8.71 4.66
CA ARG A 70 6.79 -7.92 4.09
C ARG A 70 6.43 -7.28 2.75
N ARG A 71 5.50 -7.88 2.01
CA ARG A 71 5.07 -7.39 0.68
C ARG A 71 3.74 -6.64 0.73
N ALA A 72 3.00 -6.79 1.83
CA ALA A 72 1.69 -6.18 2.04
C ALA A 72 1.70 -4.65 1.90
N GLY A 73 2.75 -3.95 2.34
CA GLY A 73 2.84 -2.49 2.20
C GLY A 73 2.74 -2.03 0.74
N VAL A 74 3.50 -2.66 -0.15
CA VAL A 74 3.46 -2.38 -1.60
C VAL A 74 2.10 -2.78 -2.19
N ALA A 75 1.56 -3.93 -1.77
CA ALA A 75 0.26 -4.41 -2.24
C ALA A 75 -0.87 -3.44 -1.88
N GLN A 76 -0.91 -2.93 -0.65
CA GLN A 76 -1.93 -2.01 -0.16
C GLN A 76 -1.80 -0.61 -0.81
N ALA A 77 -0.58 -0.11 -1.00
CA ALA A 77 -0.35 1.15 -1.70
C ALA A 77 -0.78 1.11 -3.18
N LEU A 78 -0.58 -0.03 -3.84
CA LEU A 78 -1.02 -0.26 -5.20
C LEU A 78 -2.55 -0.45 -5.28
N LEU A 79 -3.14 -1.19 -4.35
CA LEU A 79 -4.58 -1.36 -4.23
C LEU A 79 -5.28 0.00 -4.03
N SER A 80 -4.77 0.83 -3.12
CA SER A 80 -5.27 2.19 -2.88
C SER A 80 -5.20 3.06 -4.14
N SER A 81 -4.12 2.94 -4.92
CA SER A 81 -3.98 3.65 -6.20
C SER A 81 -5.01 3.21 -7.24
N ILE A 82 -5.24 1.89 -7.35
CA ILE A 82 -6.26 1.32 -8.24
C ILE A 82 -7.66 1.79 -7.87
N LEU A 83 -8.03 1.74 -6.58
CA LEU A 83 -9.36 2.14 -6.12
C LEU A 83 -9.63 3.65 -6.28
N ARG A 84 -8.57 4.48 -6.24
CA ARG A 84 -8.69 5.94 -6.45
C ARG A 84 -8.68 6.35 -7.91
N SER A 85 -7.89 5.67 -8.74
CA SER A 85 -7.66 6.06 -10.13
C SER A 85 -8.63 5.42 -11.12
N ILE A 86 -9.19 4.26 -10.80
CA ILE A 86 -10.05 3.48 -11.70
C ILE A 86 -11.51 3.56 -11.22
N PRO A 87 -12.47 3.98 -12.08
CA PRO A 87 -13.87 4.05 -11.69
C PRO A 87 -14.44 2.66 -11.40
N PHE A 88 -15.34 2.59 -10.42
CA PHE A 88 -15.96 1.34 -9.96
C PHE A 88 -16.61 0.52 -11.08
N GLU A 89 -17.27 1.19 -12.05
CA GLU A 89 -17.90 0.51 -13.19
C GLU A 89 -16.92 -0.27 -14.06
N ARG A 90 -15.70 0.25 -14.22
CA ARG A 90 -14.62 -0.44 -14.95
C ARG A 90 -14.08 -1.61 -14.14
N LEU A 91 -13.85 -1.41 -12.84
CA LEU A 91 -13.37 -2.47 -11.94
C LEU A 91 -14.33 -3.66 -11.91
N LYS A 92 -15.63 -3.43 -11.90
CA LYS A 92 -16.65 -4.48 -11.88
C LYS A 92 -16.66 -5.35 -13.14
N GLN A 93 -16.24 -4.80 -14.28
CA GLN A 93 -16.19 -5.53 -15.56
C GLN A 93 -14.97 -6.44 -15.69
N LEU A 94 -13.95 -6.25 -14.85
CA LEU A 94 -12.75 -7.08 -14.86
C LEU A 94 -13.08 -8.51 -14.39
N PRO A 95 -12.55 -9.54 -15.06
CA PRO A 95 -12.83 -10.93 -14.74
C PRO A 95 -12.28 -11.29 -13.35
N GLY A 96 -13.12 -11.93 -12.52
CA GLY A 96 -12.68 -12.49 -11.24
C GLY A 96 -12.45 -11.47 -10.11
N VAL A 97 -12.87 -10.22 -10.26
CA VAL A 97 -12.69 -9.20 -9.20
C VAL A 97 -13.38 -9.56 -7.89
N ALA A 98 -14.58 -10.14 -7.94
CA ALA A 98 -15.30 -10.55 -6.72
C ALA A 98 -14.47 -11.54 -5.88
N SER A 99 -13.95 -12.60 -6.51
CA SER A 99 -13.13 -13.60 -5.80
C SER A 99 -11.74 -13.09 -5.40
N LEU A 100 -11.21 -12.09 -6.12
CA LEU A 100 -10.00 -11.37 -5.72
C LEU A 100 -10.24 -10.55 -4.45
N VAL A 101 -11.36 -9.82 -4.38
CA VAL A 101 -11.74 -9.03 -3.20
C VAL A 101 -11.99 -9.93 -2.00
N ASP A 102 -12.70 -11.05 -2.16
CA ASP A 102 -12.93 -12.02 -1.09
C ASP A 102 -11.62 -12.57 -0.51
N GLY A 103 -10.60 -12.77 -1.36
CA GLY A 103 -9.27 -13.20 -0.93
C GLY A 103 -8.41 -12.10 -0.31
N LEU A 104 -8.68 -10.84 -0.63
CA LEU A 104 -7.93 -9.68 -0.12
C LEU A 104 -8.43 -9.23 1.25
N LEU A 105 -9.75 -9.20 1.44
CA LEU A 105 -10.41 -8.65 2.62
C LEU A 105 -9.83 -9.15 3.96
N PRO A 106 -9.73 -10.47 4.23
CA PRO A 106 -9.28 -10.94 5.54
C PRO A 106 -7.82 -10.56 5.85
N TYR A 107 -6.97 -10.47 4.83
CA TYR A 107 -5.57 -10.07 5.02
C TYR A 107 -5.44 -8.56 5.18
N THR A 108 -6.22 -7.77 4.45
CA THR A 108 -6.27 -6.31 4.62
C THR A 108 -6.76 -5.95 6.03
N GLU A 109 -7.81 -6.59 6.54
CA GLU A 109 -8.29 -6.41 7.91
C GLU A 109 -7.22 -6.77 8.95
N ARG A 110 -6.54 -7.90 8.77
CA ARG A 110 -5.46 -8.32 9.66
C ARG A 110 -4.29 -7.33 9.66
N HIS A 111 -3.93 -6.78 8.51
CA HIS A 111 -2.86 -5.78 8.43
C HIS A 111 -3.28 -4.46 9.04
N PHE A 112 -4.54 -4.04 8.85
CA PHE A 112 -5.09 -2.85 9.50
C PHE A 112 -5.00 -2.97 11.04
N LEU A 113 -5.50 -4.08 11.61
CA LEU A 113 -5.39 -4.35 13.05
C LEU A 113 -3.94 -4.41 13.54
N ARG A 114 -3.00 -4.87 12.70
CA ARG A 114 -1.59 -4.86 13.04
C ARG A 114 -1.02 -3.44 13.08
N ILE A 115 -1.40 -2.59 12.14
CA ILE A 115 -0.98 -1.19 12.09
C ILE A 115 -1.56 -0.42 13.29
N ASP A 116 -2.84 -0.62 13.61
CA ASP A 116 -3.48 -0.02 14.79
C ASP A 116 -2.72 -0.35 16.09
N LYS A 117 -2.36 -1.62 16.29
CA LYS A 117 -1.57 -2.04 17.45
C LYS A 117 -0.17 -1.44 17.48
N LEU A 118 0.44 -1.21 16.33
CA LEU A 118 1.74 -0.55 16.25
C LEU A 118 1.62 0.94 16.59
N ALA A 119 0.55 1.61 16.15
CA ALA A 119 0.25 2.98 16.52
C ALA A 119 -0.09 3.11 18.03
N GLU A 120 -0.79 2.14 18.61
CA GLU A 120 -1.00 2.10 20.06
C GLU A 120 0.33 1.92 20.81
N ALA A 121 1.20 1.03 20.33
CA ALA A 121 2.50 0.79 20.94
C ALA A 121 3.45 2.00 20.83
N SER A 122 3.32 2.87 19.83
CA SER A 122 4.16 4.08 19.73
C SER A 122 3.87 5.08 20.85
N PHE A 123 2.65 5.14 21.39
CA PHE A 123 2.34 6.01 22.53
C PHE A 123 3.15 5.65 23.78
N VAL A 124 3.57 4.40 23.93
CA VAL A 124 4.46 4.00 25.03
C VAL A 124 5.82 4.67 24.88
N ILE A 125 6.33 4.78 23.65
CA ILE A 125 7.58 5.47 23.37
C ILE A 125 7.43 6.96 23.71
N ASP A 126 6.36 7.60 23.24
CA ASP A 126 6.09 9.02 23.53
C ASP A 126 5.99 9.29 25.03
N TYR A 127 5.30 8.40 25.76
CA TYR A 127 5.22 8.47 27.21
C TYR A 127 6.60 8.36 27.87
N THR A 128 7.41 7.36 27.48
CA THR A 128 8.75 7.19 28.04
C THR A 128 9.69 8.36 27.72
N LEU A 129 9.59 8.94 26.52
CA LEU A 129 10.37 10.12 26.14
C LEU A 129 9.97 11.34 26.95
N THR A 130 8.68 11.52 27.22
CA THR A 130 8.15 12.60 28.05
C THR A 130 8.69 12.51 29.47
N GLU A 131 8.64 11.33 30.10
CA GLU A 131 9.17 11.09 31.44
C GLU A 131 10.68 11.34 31.53
N ILE A 132 11.47 10.90 30.52
CA ILE A 132 12.92 11.17 30.49
C ILE A 132 13.19 12.67 30.43
N ASN A 133 12.48 13.42 29.57
CA ASN A 133 12.65 14.86 29.45
C ASN A 133 12.25 15.62 30.74
N GLU A 134 11.20 15.17 31.42
CA GLU A 134 10.80 15.73 32.73
C GLU A 134 11.84 15.47 33.83
N LEU A 135 12.57 14.35 33.76
CA LEU A 135 13.64 14.02 34.69
C LEU A 135 14.94 14.78 34.38
N GLU A 136 15.27 15.03 33.11
CA GLU A 136 16.43 15.84 32.71
C GLU A 136 16.23 17.35 32.95
N GLY A 137 14.98 17.82 32.99
CA GLY A 137 14.62 19.21 33.29
C GLY A 137 14.61 19.58 34.78
N ARG A 138 14.90 18.65 35.70
CA ARG A 138 15.01 18.86 37.15
C ARG A 138 16.47 18.81 37.61
#